data_AF-A0A180EYG7-F1
#
_entry.id   AF-A0A180EYG7-F1
#
_cell.length_a   1.000
_cell.length_b   1.000
_cell.length_c   1.000
_cell.angle_alpha   90.00
_cell.angle_beta   90.00
_cell.angle_gamma   90.00
#
_symmetry.space_group_name_H-M   'P 1'
#
loop_
_entity.id
_entity.type
_entity.pdbx_description
1 polymer ?
#
loop_
_entity_poly.entity_id
_entity_poly.type
_entity_poly.pdbx_seq_one_letter_code
_entity_poly.pdbx_strand_id
1 'polypeptide(L)'
;MPDIHTLDQLAELFETSIAVLIGKEEDTGRTIVPNGRFNYTNLKKSNFSNMEIHGDNLSHSNIKESSFEKAQMDMSTIKLSNIIRSSFVGAVLTNSELKHCNMKVNDFSRVDFTHSTSK
;
A
#
# COMPACT_ATOMS: atom_id res chain seq x y z
N MET A 1 -9.11 29.76 -17.72
CA MET A 1 -8.06 28.82 -18.19
C MET A 1 -7.69 27.97 -17.00
N PRO A 2 -7.69 26.63 -17.10
CA PRO A 2 -7.21 25.78 -16.01
C PRO A 2 -5.72 26.05 -15.81
N ASP A 3 -5.33 26.17 -14.55
CA ASP A 3 -3.96 26.40 -14.11
C ASP A 3 -3.09 25.17 -14.45
N ILE A 4 -1.92 25.39 -15.03
CA ILE A 4 -0.97 24.35 -15.46
C ILE A 4 -0.43 23.53 -14.27
N HIS A 5 -0.68 23.97 -13.03
CA HIS A 5 -0.44 23.22 -11.81
C HIS A 5 -1.42 22.05 -11.54
N THR A 6 -2.46 21.87 -12.36
CA THR A 6 -3.46 20.79 -12.17
C THR A 6 -3.23 19.55 -13.04
N LEU A 7 -2.37 19.63 -14.07
CA LEU A 7 -2.09 18.51 -14.97
C LEU A 7 -1.08 17.51 -14.38
N ASP A 8 -0.11 17.97 -13.58
CA ASP A 8 0.83 17.08 -12.88
C ASP A 8 0.14 16.21 -11.81
N GLN A 9 -0.92 16.73 -11.17
CA GLN A 9 -1.75 15.94 -10.23
C GLN A 9 -2.68 14.94 -10.94
N LEU A 10 -3.09 15.23 -12.18
CA LEU A 10 -3.86 14.31 -13.00
C LEU A 10 -3.00 13.18 -13.55
N ALA A 11 -1.72 13.42 -13.88
CA ALA A 11 -0.78 12.39 -14.32
C ALA A 11 -0.42 11.38 -13.20
N GLU A 12 -0.22 11.84 -11.95
CA GLU A 12 0.00 10.95 -10.79
C GLU A 12 -1.21 10.02 -10.53
N LEU A 13 -2.43 10.44 -10.91
CA LEU A 13 -3.67 9.67 -10.73
C LEU A 13 -3.82 8.49 -11.71
N PHE A 14 -3.21 8.59 -12.90
CA PHE A 14 -3.31 7.56 -13.96
C PHE A 14 -2.20 6.49 -13.87
N GLU A 15 -0.98 6.84 -13.44
CA GLU A 15 0.12 5.86 -13.39
C GLU A 15 0.01 4.85 -12.24
N THR A 16 -0.44 5.27 -11.05
CA THR A 16 -0.57 4.36 -9.90
C THR A 16 -1.76 3.41 -10.00
N SER A 17 -2.78 3.78 -10.79
CA SER A 17 -3.99 2.97 -10.97
C SER A 17 -3.78 1.79 -11.94
N ILE A 18 -2.78 1.83 -12.82
CA ILE A 18 -2.59 0.80 -13.85
C ILE A 18 -1.68 -0.33 -13.34
N ALA A 19 -0.54 -0.04 -12.72
CA ALA A 19 0.43 -1.07 -12.31
C ALA A 19 -0.11 -2.06 -11.25
N VAL A 20 -0.99 -1.60 -10.35
CA VAL A 20 -1.58 -2.45 -9.30
C VAL A 20 -2.77 -3.28 -9.81
N LEU A 21 -3.49 -2.80 -10.82
CA LEU A 21 -4.68 -3.49 -11.34
C LEU A 21 -4.33 -4.72 -12.20
N ILE A 22 -3.09 -4.82 -12.68
CA ILE A 22 -2.60 -5.94 -13.52
C ILE A 22 -2.44 -7.25 -12.70
N GLY A 23 -2.43 -7.17 -11.37
CA GLY A 23 -2.33 -8.33 -10.46
C GLY A 23 -3.57 -9.23 -10.38
N LYS A 24 -4.50 -9.16 -11.35
CA LYS A 24 -5.67 -10.07 -11.43
C LYS A 24 -5.49 -11.26 -12.36
N GLU A 25 -4.54 -11.27 -13.29
CA GLU A 25 -4.40 -12.39 -14.24
C GLU A 25 -2.97 -12.86 -14.51
N GLU A 26 -1.94 -12.16 -14.07
CA GLU A 26 -0.56 -12.60 -14.29
C GLU A 26 0.15 -12.91 -12.97
N ASP A 27 0.76 -14.10 -12.93
CA ASP A 27 1.78 -14.53 -11.99
C ASP A 27 2.98 -13.58 -12.10
N THR A 28 2.81 -12.38 -11.55
CA THR A 28 3.81 -11.31 -11.57
C THR A 28 4.77 -11.55 -10.42
N GLY A 29 5.61 -12.58 -10.61
CA GLY A 29 6.72 -12.87 -9.72
C GLY A 29 7.43 -11.60 -9.27
N ARG A 30 7.56 -11.42 -7.94
CA ARG A 30 8.34 -10.38 -7.26
C ARG A 30 8.37 -9.03 -8.01
N THR A 31 7.20 -8.40 -8.19
CA THR A 31 7.16 -7.03 -8.72
C THR A 31 7.76 -6.08 -7.69
N ILE A 32 8.80 -5.36 -8.09
CA ILE A 32 9.51 -4.37 -7.27
C ILE A 32 9.04 -2.98 -7.71
N VAL A 33 8.47 -2.21 -6.80
CA VAL A 33 8.10 -0.81 -7.04
C VAL A 33 8.90 0.05 -6.05
N PRO A 34 10.11 0.52 -6.42
CA PRO A 34 10.92 1.32 -5.52
C PRO A 34 10.37 2.75 -5.45
N ASN A 35 10.06 3.24 -4.25
CA ASN A 35 9.51 4.58 -4.00
C ASN A 35 8.11 4.83 -4.61
N GLY A 36 7.26 3.80 -4.63
CA GLY A 36 5.86 3.91 -4.98
C GLY A 36 5.15 4.98 -4.16
N ARG A 37 4.57 5.96 -4.85
CA ARG A 37 3.72 7.02 -4.27
C ARG A 37 2.26 6.59 -4.35
N PHE A 38 1.84 5.73 -3.43
CA PHE A 38 0.45 5.27 -3.33
C PHE A 38 -0.42 6.17 -2.43
N ASN A 39 0.06 7.37 -2.09
CA ASN A 39 -0.69 8.29 -1.24
C ASN A 39 -1.97 8.76 -1.96
N TYR A 40 -3.08 8.85 -1.22
CA TYR A 40 -4.40 9.22 -1.74
C TYR A 40 -5.01 8.29 -2.81
N THR A 41 -4.47 7.09 -3.00
CA THR A 41 -4.99 6.14 -4.00
C THR A 41 -6.18 5.32 -3.49
N ASN A 42 -7.01 4.83 -4.43
CA ASN A 42 -8.08 3.87 -4.14
C ASN A 42 -7.71 2.49 -4.67
N LEU A 43 -7.23 1.63 -3.77
CA LEU A 43 -6.70 0.30 -4.03
C LEU A 43 -7.56 -0.78 -3.37
N LYS A 44 -8.86 -0.53 -3.25
CA LYS A 44 -9.79 -1.45 -2.59
C LYS A 44 -9.80 -2.79 -3.32
N LYS A 45 -9.66 -3.89 -2.57
CA LYS A 45 -9.59 -5.28 -3.11
C LYS A 45 -8.41 -5.54 -4.06
N SER A 46 -7.33 -4.78 -3.93
CA SER A 46 -6.11 -5.02 -4.69
C SER A 46 -5.30 -6.18 -4.11
N ASN A 47 -4.45 -6.78 -4.94
CA ASN A 47 -3.56 -7.85 -4.53
C ASN A 47 -2.10 -7.39 -4.65
N PHE A 48 -1.44 -7.25 -3.50
CA PHE A 48 -0.02 -6.92 -3.33
C PHE A 48 0.77 -8.09 -2.72
N SER A 49 0.22 -9.32 -2.77
CA SER A 49 0.87 -10.47 -2.16
C SER A 49 2.23 -10.73 -2.80
N ASN A 50 3.26 -10.95 -1.98
CA ASN A 50 4.65 -11.16 -2.40
C ASN A 50 5.32 -9.99 -3.15
N MET A 51 4.74 -8.79 -3.14
CA MET A 51 5.38 -7.61 -3.75
C MET A 51 6.47 -7.01 -2.86
N GLU A 52 7.40 -6.30 -3.48
CA GLU A 52 8.45 -5.53 -2.81
C GLU A 52 8.19 -4.03 -2.98
N ILE A 53 7.70 -3.40 -1.91
CA ILE A 53 7.26 -2.00 -1.86
C ILE A 53 7.92 -1.27 -0.67
N HIS A 54 9.23 -1.49 -0.54
CA HIS A 54 10.09 -0.93 0.52
C HIS A 54 10.04 0.60 0.52
N GLY A 55 9.81 1.21 1.68
CA GLY A 55 9.82 2.66 1.84
C GLY A 55 8.61 3.40 1.25
N ASP A 56 7.64 2.69 0.67
CA ASP A 56 6.53 3.32 -0.06
C ASP A 56 5.56 4.07 0.84
N ASN A 57 4.95 5.11 0.26
CA ASN A 57 3.98 5.94 0.97
C ASN A 57 2.55 5.58 0.54
N LEU A 58 1.83 4.90 1.43
CA LEU A 58 0.41 4.57 1.28
C LEU A 58 -0.50 5.53 2.06
N SER A 59 0.00 6.68 2.52
CA SER A 59 -0.78 7.58 3.39
C SER A 59 -2.06 8.07 2.72
N HIS A 60 -3.16 8.18 3.49
CA HIS A 60 -4.49 8.57 3.00
C HIS A 60 -5.08 7.65 1.93
N SER A 61 -4.54 6.45 1.73
CA SER A 61 -5.08 5.50 0.74
C SER A 61 -6.29 4.73 1.27
N ASN A 62 -7.08 4.22 0.34
CA ASN A 62 -8.11 3.23 0.62
C ASN A 62 -7.66 1.85 0.11
N ILE A 63 -7.03 1.07 0.98
CA ILE A 63 -6.58 -0.30 0.71
C ILE A 63 -7.51 -1.34 1.33
N LYS A 64 -8.75 -0.98 1.67
CA LYS A 64 -9.75 -1.89 2.27
C LYS A 64 -9.90 -3.20 1.48
N GLU A 65 -10.00 -4.32 2.19
CA GLU A 65 -10.18 -5.67 1.62
C GLU A 65 -9.04 -6.10 0.69
N SER A 66 -7.84 -5.53 0.82
CA SER A 66 -6.68 -5.89 -0.02
C SER A 66 -5.82 -6.98 0.62
N SER A 67 -4.98 -7.63 -0.20
CA SER A 67 -4.00 -8.60 0.27
C SER A 67 -2.59 -8.07 0.16
N PHE A 68 -1.83 -8.10 1.25
CA PHE A 68 -0.39 -7.82 1.34
C PHE A 68 0.35 -9.04 1.91
N GLU A 69 -0.17 -10.24 1.67
CA GLU A 69 0.41 -11.46 2.21
C GLU A 69 1.86 -11.63 1.75
N LYS A 70 2.78 -11.82 2.70
CA LYS A 70 4.23 -11.94 2.47
C LYS A 70 4.86 -10.74 1.75
N ALA A 71 4.19 -9.60 1.67
CA ALA A 71 4.75 -8.39 1.06
C ALA A 71 5.94 -7.87 1.89
N GLN A 72 6.95 -7.35 1.20
CA GLN A 72 8.07 -6.66 1.82
C GLN A 72 7.77 -5.15 1.83
N MET A 73 7.49 -4.62 3.01
CA MET A 73 7.00 -3.26 3.25
C MET A 73 7.78 -2.57 4.39
N ASP A 74 9.06 -2.93 4.58
CA ASP A 74 9.92 -2.24 5.54
C ASP A 74 10.09 -0.76 5.17
N MET A 75 10.15 0.08 6.19
CA MET A 75 10.24 1.54 6.10
C MET A 75 9.04 2.23 5.45
N SER A 76 7.95 1.52 5.14
CA SER A 76 6.76 2.10 4.51
C SER A 76 5.98 3.04 5.46
N THR A 77 5.27 4.01 4.87
CA THR A 77 4.38 4.92 5.58
C THR A 77 2.92 4.66 5.22
N ILE A 78 2.13 4.18 6.18
CA ILE A 78 0.70 3.86 6.06
C ILE A 78 -0.06 4.73 7.06
N LYS A 79 -0.08 6.05 6.87
CA LYS A 79 -0.76 6.98 7.79
C LYS A 79 -2.18 7.28 7.32
N LEU A 80 -3.12 7.46 8.25
CA LEU A 80 -4.49 7.92 7.92
C LEU A 80 -5.20 7.09 6.83
N SER A 81 -4.84 5.81 6.70
CA SER A 81 -5.32 4.95 5.62
C SER A 81 -6.46 4.06 6.09
N ASN A 82 -7.37 3.74 5.18
CA ASN A 82 -8.42 2.77 5.44
C ASN A 82 -7.92 1.38 5.06
N ILE A 83 -7.55 0.59 6.07
CA ILE A 83 -6.98 -0.73 5.86
C ILE A 83 -7.92 -1.87 6.29
N ILE A 84 -9.17 -1.58 6.64
CA ILE A 84 -10.16 -2.54 7.15
C ILE A 84 -10.22 -3.82 6.31
N ARG A 85 -10.31 -4.99 6.97
CA ARG A 85 -10.45 -6.31 6.33
C ARG A 85 -9.31 -6.67 5.35
N SER A 86 -8.15 -6.04 5.48
CA SER A 86 -6.99 -6.39 4.65
C SER A 86 -6.15 -7.47 5.33
N SER A 87 -5.55 -8.34 4.53
CA SER A 87 -4.62 -9.37 4.99
C SER A 87 -3.19 -8.88 4.86
N PHE A 88 -2.41 -8.98 5.93
CA PHE A 88 -0.97 -8.73 5.93
C PHE A 88 -0.21 -9.99 6.33
N VAL A 89 -0.79 -11.19 6.22
CA VAL A 89 -0.21 -12.42 6.78
C VAL A 89 1.22 -12.64 6.30
N GLY A 90 2.17 -12.71 7.23
CA GLY A 90 3.59 -12.89 6.93
C GLY A 90 4.29 -11.68 6.27
N ALA A 91 3.65 -10.52 6.20
CA ALA A 91 4.26 -9.30 5.68
C ALA A 91 5.38 -8.79 6.60
N VAL A 92 6.34 -8.07 6.01
CA VAL A 92 7.43 -7.41 6.74
C VAL A 92 7.15 -5.92 6.76
N LEU A 93 6.88 -5.35 7.94
CA LEU A 93 6.57 -3.94 8.16
C LEU A 93 7.59 -3.28 9.10
N THR A 94 8.84 -3.76 9.11
CA THR A 94 9.86 -3.26 10.03
C THR A 94 10.17 -1.79 9.78
N ASN A 95 10.37 -1.01 10.85
CA ASN A 95 10.62 0.44 10.78
C ASN A 95 9.49 1.25 10.09
N SER A 96 8.29 0.68 9.93
CA SER A 96 7.17 1.32 9.21
C SER A 96 6.27 2.16 10.14
N GLU A 97 5.54 3.12 9.57
CA GLU A 97 4.62 3.99 10.31
C GLU A 97 3.15 3.71 9.94
N LEU A 98 2.35 3.19 10.88
CA LEU A 98 0.93 2.85 10.71
C LEU A 98 -0.01 3.74 11.55
N LYS A 99 0.30 5.04 11.65
CA LYS A 99 -0.43 5.98 12.53
C LYS A 99 -1.82 6.33 12.00
N HIS A 100 -2.79 6.41 12.92
CA HIS A 100 -4.18 6.75 12.59
C HIS A 100 -4.85 5.88 11.51
N CYS A 101 -4.42 4.63 11.35
CA CYS A 101 -5.05 3.68 10.44
C CYS A 101 -6.31 3.04 11.04
N ASN A 102 -7.30 2.78 10.18
CA ASN A 102 -8.44 1.96 10.59
C ASN A 102 -8.11 0.47 10.42
N MET A 103 -7.62 -0.15 11.50
CA MET A 103 -7.11 -1.52 11.51
C MET A 103 -8.14 -2.57 11.95
N LYS A 104 -9.44 -2.27 11.82
CA LYS A 104 -10.51 -3.18 12.26
C LYS A 104 -10.57 -4.41 11.36
N VAL A 105 -10.59 -5.60 11.98
CA VAL A 105 -10.80 -6.89 11.29
C VAL A 105 -9.68 -7.20 10.28
N ASN A 106 -8.45 -6.74 10.57
CA ASN A 106 -7.27 -7.08 9.79
C ASN A 106 -6.66 -8.39 10.27
N ASP A 107 -6.06 -9.14 9.34
CA ASP A 107 -5.21 -10.27 9.69
C ASP A 107 -3.74 -9.85 9.65
N PHE A 108 -3.13 -9.77 10.83
CA PHE A 108 -1.70 -9.48 11.00
C PHE A 108 -0.91 -10.70 11.49
N SER A 109 -1.44 -11.91 11.26
CA SER A 109 -0.76 -13.14 11.67
C SER A 109 0.64 -13.20 11.06
N ARG A 110 1.64 -13.40 11.93
CA ARG A 110 3.06 -13.52 11.53
C ARG A 110 3.66 -12.28 10.86
N VAL A 111 3.06 -11.11 11.07
CA VAL A 111 3.65 -9.85 10.59
C VAL A 111 4.85 -9.47 11.45
N ASP A 112 5.92 -9.05 10.79
CA ASP A 112 7.06 -8.45 11.48
C ASP A 112 6.85 -6.93 11.63
N PHE A 113 6.60 -6.48 12.86
CA PHE A 113 6.46 -5.07 13.22
C PHE A 113 7.69 -4.52 13.98
N THR A 114 8.87 -5.12 13.81
CA THR A 114 10.08 -4.67 14.52
C THR A 114 10.34 -3.18 14.23
N HIS A 115 10.39 -2.36 15.29
CA HIS A 115 10.54 -0.90 15.23
C HIS A 115 9.43 -0.12 14.51
N SER A 116 8.29 -0.74 14.20
CA SER A 116 7.15 -0.02 13.61
C SER A 116 6.42 0.82 14.65
N THR A 117 5.71 1.86 14.21
CA THR A 117 4.90 2.71 15.09
C THR A 117 3.42 2.65 14.70
N SER A 118 2.53 2.49 15.68
CA SER A 118 1.08 2.42 15.47
C SER A 118 0.34 3.09 16.64
N LYS A 119 0.05 4.40 16.52
CA LYS A 119 -0.88 5.12 17.41
C LYS A 119 -1.68 6.12 16.59
#